data_AF-A0A0F9DYM7-F1
#
_entry.id   AF-A0A0F9DYM7-F1
#
_cell.length_a   1.000
_cell.length_b   1.000
_cell.length_c   1.000
_cell.angle_alpha   90.00
_cell.angle_beta   90.00
_cell.angle_gamma   90.00
#
_symmetry.space_group_name_H-M   'P 1'
#
loop_
_entity.id
_entity.type
_entity.pdbx_description
1 polymer ?
#
loop_
_entity_poly.entity_id
_entity_poly.type
_entity_poly.pdbx_seq_one_letter_code
_entity_poly.pdbx_strand_id
1 'polypeptide(L)'
;MKIMGVLSKARDKSGEIARSNLGRDNTVVIMATTGARGTPLSITQMSAAVGQQSIRGERILRGYRERSLPHFKKGDYSAAARGFVRSNFREGLNPLEFFFHAQGGREGLVDTAVRTSTSGYLQRRLVNAMQDLQVNYDYTVRTSDGEIVQLKYGEDGVDPMKSYHGRPVDIQSLIQEVLAYVDDDISDPISEKYIADRIFSYSDDELPDKIKNDLYLEVKKINDLTKNDLEKICNGAYEAYQRALAEPGEAVGTIASQSIGEPGTQMTLKTFHFAGVAELNVTIGLPRLIEILDARKNPASPFMKIFLEEDKKADEAKAKEVLKRIELTTVK
;
A
#
# COMPACT_ATOMS: atom_id res chain seq x y z
N MET A 1 -11.00 12.11 -20.27
CA MET A 1 -9.81 11.37 -19.78
C MET A 1 -8.75 11.06 -20.85
N LYS A 2 -9.10 10.71 -22.10
CA LYS A 2 -8.11 10.43 -23.18
C LYS A 2 -7.05 11.54 -23.37
N ILE A 3 -7.45 12.81 -23.31
CA ILE A 3 -6.52 13.96 -23.48
C ILE A 3 -5.46 14.02 -22.36
N MET A 4 -5.84 13.81 -21.09
CA MET A 4 -4.87 13.81 -19.99
C MET A 4 -3.87 12.65 -20.12
N GLY A 5 -4.33 11.48 -20.54
CA GLY A 5 -3.45 10.33 -20.79
C GLY A 5 -2.41 10.62 -21.89
N VAL A 6 -2.82 11.26 -22.99
CA VAL A 6 -1.89 11.67 -24.05
C VAL A 6 -0.88 12.70 -23.56
N LEU A 7 -1.32 13.71 -22.81
CA LEU A 7 -0.44 14.75 -22.25
C LEU A 7 0.55 14.19 -21.21
N SER A 8 0.14 13.22 -20.39
CA SER A 8 1.05 12.53 -19.47
C SER A 8 2.10 11.76 -20.24
N LYS A 9 1.70 10.96 -21.24
CA LYS A 9 2.64 10.22 -22.09
C LYS A 9 3.65 11.14 -22.79
N ALA A 10 3.21 12.32 -23.23
CA ALA A 10 4.11 13.31 -23.83
C ALA A 10 5.15 13.81 -22.82
N ARG A 11 4.73 14.19 -21.62
CA ARG A 11 5.63 14.61 -20.53
C ARG A 11 6.62 13.51 -20.16
N ASP A 12 6.15 12.28 -19.99
CA ASP A 12 6.97 11.17 -19.54
C ASP A 12 8.06 10.84 -20.57
N LYS A 13 7.71 10.85 -21.87
CA LYS A 13 8.68 10.73 -22.98
C LYS A 13 9.70 11.87 -22.99
N SER A 14 9.26 13.12 -22.79
CA SER A 14 10.18 14.26 -22.69
C SER A 14 11.14 14.12 -21.50
N GLY A 15 10.65 13.57 -20.38
CA GLY A 15 11.45 13.28 -19.18
C GLY A 15 12.46 12.16 -19.36
N GLU A 16 12.13 11.12 -20.13
CA GLU A 16 13.09 10.07 -20.53
C GLU A 16 14.23 10.67 -21.36
N ILE A 17 13.90 11.46 -22.39
CA ILE A 17 14.90 12.13 -23.24
C ILE A 17 15.81 13.02 -22.38
N ALA A 18 15.24 13.84 -21.49
CA ALA A 18 16.02 14.70 -20.62
C ALA A 18 16.98 13.89 -19.71
N ARG A 19 16.51 12.80 -19.12
CA ARG A 19 17.33 11.93 -18.25
C ARG A 19 18.45 11.23 -19.00
N SER A 20 18.20 10.74 -20.22
CA SER A 20 19.24 10.11 -21.03
C SER A 20 20.38 11.07 -21.40
N ASN A 21 20.10 12.38 -21.45
CA ASN A 21 21.10 13.41 -21.74
C ASN A 21 21.75 14.02 -20.48
N LEU A 22 21.15 13.84 -19.30
CA LEU A 22 21.73 14.24 -18.03
C LEU A 22 22.64 13.08 -17.56
N GLY A 23 23.92 13.15 -17.89
CA GLY A 23 24.91 12.11 -17.56
C GLY A 23 24.89 11.67 -16.09
N ARG A 24 25.39 10.46 -15.81
CA ARG A 24 25.32 9.82 -14.48
C ARG A 24 26.05 10.59 -13.38
N ASP A 25 27.00 11.44 -13.75
CA ASP A 25 27.76 12.27 -12.80
C ASP A 25 27.00 13.52 -12.34
N ASN A 26 25.82 13.80 -12.91
CA ASN A 26 25.01 14.93 -12.51
C ASN A 26 24.47 14.72 -11.09
N THR A 27 24.75 15.66 -10.20
CA THR A 27 24.36 15.62 -8.78
C THR A 27 22.86 15.41 -8.58
N VAL A 28 22.02 15.98 -9.45
CA VAL A 28 20.56 15.83 -9.37
C VAL A 28 20.13 14.41 -9.75
N VAL A 29 20.78 13.82 -10.75
CA VAL A 29 20.53 12.43 -11.16
C VAL A 29 20.99 11.47 -10.08
N ILE A 30 22.15 11.73 -9.47
CA ILE A 30 22.66 10.94 -8.34
C ILE A 30 21.67 10.98 -7.18
N MET A 31 21.22 12.16 -6.73
CA MET A 31 20.26 12.30 -5.63
C MET A 31 18.93 11.57 -5.88
N ALA A 32 18.43 11.60 -7.12
CA ALA A 32 17.21 10.91 -7.48
C ALA A 32 17.41 9.39 -7.59
N THR A 33 18.58 8.94 -8.04
CA THR A 33 18.90 7.50 -8.20
C THR A 33 19.18 6.84 -6.86
N THR A 34 19.86 7.54 -5.94
CA THR A 34 20.12 7.06 -4.58
C THR A 34 18.88 7.11 -3.69
N GLY A 35 17.79 7.75 -4.15
CA GLY A 35 16.58 7.96 -3.35
C GLY A 35 16.75 8.98 -2.22
N ALA A 36 17.89 9.69 -2.16
CA ALA A 36 18.17 10.67 -1.12
C ALA A 36 17.19 11.86 -1.16
N ARG A 37 16.98 12.44 -2.35
CA ARG A 37 16.00 13.51 -2.55
C ARG A 37 15.64 13.70 -4.02
N GLY A 38 14.35 13.90 -4.27
CA GLY A 38 13.83 14.15 -5.61
C GLY A 38 13.49 12.84 -6.32
N THR A 39 12.57 12.95 -7.27
CA THR A 39 12.12 11.81 -8.08
C THR A 39 12.51 12.05 -9.55
N PRO A 40 12.47 11.01 -10.40
CA PRO A 40 12.62 11.21 -11.85
C PRO A 40 11.64 12.24 -12.44
N LEU A 41 10.45 12.38 -11.83
CA LEU A 41 9.50 13.43 -12.17
C LEU A 41 10.04 14.83 -11.87
N SER A 42 10.70 15.02 -10.71
CA SER A 42 11.32 16.31 -10.37
C SER A 42 12.36 16.73 -11.40
N ILE A 43 13.18 15.80 -11.88
CA ILE A 43 14.15 16.04 -12.97
C ILE A 43 13.42 16.47 -14.25
N THR A 44 12.34 15.77 -14.60
CA THR A 44 11.52 16.07 -15.77
C THR A 44 10.91 17.47 -15.70
N GLN A 45 10.42 17.90 -14.53
CA GLN A 45 9.84 19.24 -14.36
C GLN A 45 10.90 20.35 -14.41
N MET A 46 12.12 20.08 -13.93
CA MET A 46 13.23 21.04 -13.98
C MET A 46 13.81 21.19 -15.40
N SER A 47 13.91 20.09 -16.15
CA SER A 47 14.70 20.05 -17.39
C SER A 47 13.87 19.91 -18.67
N ALA A 48 12.64 19.43 -18.61
CA ALA A 48 11.83 19.13 -19.80
C ALA A 48 10.50 19.90 -19.83
N ALA A 49 9.52 19.49 -19.02
CA ALA A 49 8.22 20.13 -18.94
C ALA A 49 7.56 19.85 -17.59
N VAL A 50 6.90 20.85 -17.00
CA VAL A 50 6.17 20.69 -15.73
C VAL A 50 4.96 19.76 -15.88
N GLY A 51 4.22 19.90 -16.98
CA GLY A 51 3.10 19.02 -17.35
C GLY A 51 1.71 19.56 -16.99
N GLN A 52 0.70 18.68 -17.07
CA GLN A 52 -0.71 19.02 -16.84
C GLN A 52 -0.98 19.33 -15.37
N GLN A 53 -1.48 20.53 -15.09
CA GLN A 53 -2.04 20.90 -13.79
C GLN A 53 -3.52 20.51 -13.77
N SER A 54 -3.93 19.82 -12.72
CA SER A 54 -5.32 19.39 -12.51
C SER A 54 -5.84 19.98 -11.22
N ILE A 55 -7.16 20.19 -11.15
CA ILE A 55 -7.85 20.59 -9.94
C ILE A 55 -8.92 19.56 -9.66
N ARG A 56 -8.90 18.95 -8.48
CA ARG A 56 -9.80 17.86 -8.08
C ARG A 56 -9.86 16.71 -9.11
N GLY A 57 -8.71 16.37 -9.69
CA GLY A 57 -8.57 15.31 -10.69
C GLY A 57 -9.02 15.67 -12.12
N GLU A 58 -9.59 16.87 -12.33
CA GLU A 58 -10.01 17.35 -13.64
C GLU A 58 -9.03 18.38 -14.23
N ARG A 59 -9.05 18.55 -15.56
CA ARG A 59 -8.36 19.68 -16.20
C ARG A 59 -9.03 20.99 -15.78
N ILE A 60 -8.31 22.09 -15.88
CA ILE A 60 -8.82 23.39 -15.43
C ILE A 60 -9.99 23.84 -16.33
N LEU A 61 -11.22 23.62 -15.84
CA LEU A 61 -12.45 23.97 -16.53
C LEU A 61 -13.08 25.27 -16.02
N ARG A 62 -12.96 25.51 -14.71
CA ARG A 62 -13.61 26.62 -14.00
C ARG A 62 -12.77 27.89 -14.06
N GLY A 63 -13.45 29.02 -14.21
CA GLY A 63 -12.87 30.35 -14.34
C GLY A 63 -13.95 31.33 -14.81
N TYR A 64 -13.87 31.76 -16.06
CA TYR A 64 -14.81 32.67 -16.70
C TYR A 64 -15.88 31.92 -17.52
N ARG A 65 -16.88 32.64 -18.04
CA ARG A 65 -17.94 32.06 -18.90
C ARG A 65 -17.33 31.30 -20.08
N GLU A 66 -17.44 29.98 -20.04
CA GLU A 66 -16.95 29.01 -21.04
C GLU A 66 -15.45 29.06 -21.36
N ARG A 67 -14.62 29.66 -20.50
CA ARG A 67 -13.17 29.75 -20.68
C ARG A 67 -12.44 29.80 -19.34
N SER A 68 -11.21 29.31 -19.31
CA SER A 68 -10.38 29.31 -18.10
C SER A 68 -9.88 30.71 -17.74
N LEU A 69 -9.31 31.44 -18.71
CA LEU A 69 -8.77 32.80 -18.58
C LEU A 69 -9.32 33.72 -19.68
N PRO A 70 -9.33 35.05 -19.48
CA PRO A 70 -9.81 36.00 -20.49
C PRO A 70 -8.97 36.00 -21.78
N HIS A 71 -7.72 35.51 -21.70
CA HIS A 71 -6.78 35.37 -22.81
C HIS A 71 -7.15 34.24 -23.79
N PHE A 72 -8.02 33.31 -23.41
CA PHE A 72 -8.46 32.21 -24.28
C PHE A 72 -9.84 32.48 -24.88
N LYS A 73 -10.09 31.85 -26.04
CA LYS A 73 -11.41 31.86 -26.67
C LYS A 73 -12.39 31.03 -25.85
N LYS A 74 -13.68 31.38 -25.94
CA LYS A 74 -14.76 30.58 -25.35
C LYS A 74 -14.76 29.19 -25.98
N GLY A 75 -14.95 28.15 -25.17
CA GLY A 75 -14.98 26.77 -25.62
C GLY A 75 -13.61 26.18 -26.00
N ASP A 76 -12.49 26.85 -25.71
CA ASP A 76 -11.17 26.31 -26.05
C ASP A 76 -10.82 25.09 -25.15
N TYR A 77 -10.52 23.94 -25.76
CA TYR A 77 -10.15 22.69 -25.09
C TYR A 77 -8.67 22.32 -25.25
N SER A 78 -7.86 23.21 -25.83
CA SER A 78 -6.44 23.02 -26.05
C SER A 78 -5.66 22.72 -24.77
N ALA A 79 -4.44 22.20 -24.92
CA ALA A 79 -3.54 21.89 -23.81
C ALA A 79 -3.28 23.14 -22.95
N ALA A 80 -2.85 24.23 -23.60
CA ALA A 80 -2.52 25.50 -22.95
C ALA A 80 -3.73 26.13 -22.24
N ALA A 81 -4.91 26.14 -22.89
CA ALA A 81 -6.11 26.74 -22.31
C ALA A 81 -6.61 26.02 -21.05
N ARG A 82 -6.20 24.77 -20.81
CA ARG A 82 -6.73 23.94 -19.72
C ARG A 82 -5.64 23.48 -18.75
N GLY A 83 -4.55 24.24 -18.63
CA GLY A 83 -3.56 24.06 -17.57
C GLY A 83 -2.40 23.12 -17.89
N PHE A 84 -2.12 22.81 -19.17
CA PHE A 84 -0.87 22.14 -19.51
C PHE A 84 0.28 23.14 -19.55
N VAL A 85 1.29 22.91 -18.73
CA VAL A 85 2.50 23.73 -18.67
C VAL A 85 3.58 23.04 -19.49
N ARG A 86 3.93 23.65 -20.63
CA ARG A 86 4.96 23.10 -21.54
C ARG A 86 6.36 23.48 -21.10
N SER A 87 6.52 24.65 -20.48
CA SER A 87 7.81 25.16 -20.03
C SER A 87 8.34 24.36 -18.84
N ASN A 88 9.63 24.45 -18.59
CA ASN A 88 10.30 23.85 -17.43
C ASN A 88 10.75 24.92 -16.42
N PHE A 89 11.15 24.51 -15.22
CA PHE A 89 11.57 25.46 -14.18
C PHE A 89 12.91 26.14 -14.47
N ARG A 90 13.75 25.59 -15.36
CA ARG A 90 15.03 26.19 -15.76
C ARG A 90 14.83 27.40 -16.67
N GLU A 91 13.96 27.30 -17.67
CA GLU A 91 13.65 28.36 -18.64
C GLU A 91 12.63 29.37 -18.08
N GLY A 92 11.81 28.94 -17.12
CA GLY A 92 10.78 29.76 -16.49
C GLY A 92 9.40 29.57 -17.11
N LEU A 93 8.39 30.03 -16.38
CA LEU A 93 6.97 29.86 -16.73
C LEU A 93 6.44 31.13 -17.36
N ASN A 94 5.62 31.00 -18.41
CA ASN A 94 4.86 32.15 -18.90
C ASN A 94 3.78 32.56 -17.87
N PRO A 95 3.27 33.82 -17.90
CA PRO A 95 2.30 34.27 -16.89
C PRO A 95 1.01 33.42 -16.81
N LEU A 96 0.55 32.84 -17.93
CA LEU A 96 -0.65 31.99 -17.97
C LEU A 96 -0.37 30.61 -17.33
N GLU A 97 0.78 30.03 -17.65
CA GLU A 97 1.29 28.78 -17.07
C GLU A 97 1.55 28.93 -15.57
N PHE A 98 2.17 30.04 -15.18
CA PHE A 98 2.42 30.36 -13.78
C PHE A 98 1.11 30.44 -13.01
N PHE A 99 0.08 31.09 -13.55
CA PHE A 99 -1.24 31.15 -12.92
C PHE A 99 -1.86 29.76 -12.74
N PHE A 100 -1.83 28.92 -13.78
CA PHE A 100 -2.35 27.55 -13.68
C PHE A 100 -1.55 26.67 -12.72
N HIS A 101 -0.22 26.84 -12.69
CA HIS A 101 0.67 26.14 -11.76
C HIS A 101 0.39 26.56 -10.31
N ALA A 102 0.25 27.87 -10.05
CA ALA A 102 -0.11 28.40 -8.74
C ALA A 102 -1.47 27.88 -8.26
N GLN A 103 -2.43 27.71 -9.18
CA GLN A 103 -3.75 27.16 -8.83
C GLN A 103 -3.66 25.71 -8.34
N GLY A 104 -2.87 24.86 -9.02
CA GLY A 104 -2.61 23.48 -8.58
C GLY A 104 -1.81 23.44 -7.27
N GLY A 105 -0.80 24.29 -7.12
CA GLY A 105 -0.02 24.42 -5.88
C GLY A 105 -0.89 24.82 -4.68
N ARG A 106 -1.83 25.75 -4.88
CA ARG A 106 -2.77 26.19 -3.83
C ARG A 106 -3.67 25.06 -3.35
N GLU A 107 -4.16 24.21 -4.26
CA GLU A 107 -4.95 23.04 -3.88
C GLU A 107 -4.15 22.13 -2.95
N GLY A 108 -2.90 21.79 -3.30
CA GLY A 108 -2.04 20.96 -2.46
C GLY A 108 -1.77 21.56 -1.06
N LEU A 109 -1.54 22.88 -0.97
CA LEU A 109 -1.33 23.58 0.30
C LEU A 109 -2.59 23.58 1.18
N VAL A 110 -3.75 23.90 0.59
CA VAL A 110 -5.03 23.90 1.31
C VAL A 110 -5.38 22.50 1.78
N ASP A 111 -5.19 21.52 0.91
CA ASP A 111 -5.44 20.11 1.21
C ASP A 111 -4.57 19.62 2.37
N THR A 112 -3.30 20.01 2.40
CA THR A 112 -2.40 19.68 3.52
C THR A 112 -2.97 20.23 4.83
N ALA A 113 -3.33 21.50 4.87
CA ALA A 113 -3.84 22.16 6.08
C ALA A 113 -5.16 21.54 6.59
N VAL A 114 -6.11 21.26 5.70
CA VAL A 114 -7.41 20.68 6.07
C VAL A 114 -7.22 19.24 6.58
N ARG A 115 -6.40 18.45 5.88
CA ARG A 115 -6.28 17.01 6.15
C ARG A 115 -5.53 16.71 7.45
N THR A 116 -4.53 17.50 7.83
CA THR A 116 -3.80 17.32 9.11
C THR A 116 -4.74 17.33 10.32
N SER A 117 -5.71 18.25 10.35
CA SER A 117 -6.69 18.32 11.44
C SER A 117 -7.59 17.07 11.49
N THR A 118 -7.97 16.56 10.32
CA THR A 118 -8.89 15.42 10.19
C THR A 118 -8.20 14.10 10.58
N SER A 119 -6.95 13.90 10.13
CA SER A 119 -6.17 12.70 10.48
C SER A 119 -5.86 12.65 11.98
N GLY A 120 -5.50 13.78 12.60
CA GLY A 120 -5.25 13.85 14.04
C GLY A 120 -6.50 13.54 14.87
N TYR A 121 -7.66 14.04 14.45
CA TYR A 121 -8.93 13.70 15.09
C TYR A 121 -9.27 12.21 14.96
N LEU A 122 -9.03 11.62 13.79
CA LEU A 122 -9.22 10.18 13.58
C LEU A 122 -8.30 9.35 14.49
N GLN A 123 -7.01 9.69 14.57
CA GLN A 123 -6.05 9.00 15.44
C GLN A 123 -6.51 9.05 16.90
N ARG A 124 -6.92 10.23 17.40
CA ARG A 124 -7.43 10.37 18.77
C ARG A 124 -8.65 9.50 19.03
N ARG A 125 -9.56 9.38 18.05
CA ARG A 125 -10.74 8.51 18.15
C ARG A 125 -10.37 7.04 18.23
N LEU A 126 -9.43 6.59 17.41
CA LEU A 126 -8.94 5.21 17.42
C LEU A 126 -8.31 4.86 18.78
N VAL A 127 -7.38 5.70 19.24
CA VAL A 127 -6.71 5.51 20.54
C VAL A 127 -7.74 5.43 21.66
N ASN A 128 -8.68 6.37 21.74
CA ASN A 128 -9.70 6.35 22.79
C ASN A 128 -10.60 5.10 22.74
N ALA A 129 -10.78 4.50 21.57
CA ALA A 129 -11.64 3.33 21.38
C ALA A 129 -10.95 1.99 21.63
N MET A 130 -9.61 1.95 21.63
CA MET A 130 -8.84 0.70 21.74
C MET A 130 -7.80 0.72 22.86
N GLN A 131 -7.60 1.84 23.56
CA GLN A 131 -6.57 1.98 24.61
C GLN A 131 -6.67 0.96 25.75
N ASP A 132 -7.85 0.37 25.95
CA ASP A 132 -8.15 -0.62 26.98
C ASP A 132 -7.81 -2.06 26.55
N LEU A 133 -7.49 -2.29 25.27
CA LEU A 133 -7.13 -3.61 24.77
C LEU A 133 -5.68 -3.96 25.10
N GLN A 134 -5.52 -5.04 25.86
CA GLN A 134 -4.22 -5.60 26.24
C GLN A 134 -4.18 -7.12 26.06
N VAL A 135 -2.98 -7.65 25.85
CA VAL A 135 -2.72 -9.10 25.86
C VAL A 135 -2.66 -9.57 27.31
N ASN A 136 -3.34 -10.65 27.65
CA ASN A 136 -3.25 -11.28 28.98
C ASN A 136 -2.32 -12.49 28.97
N TYR A 137 -2.06 -13.05 30.15
CA TYR A 137 -1.15 -14.21 30.34
C TYR A 137 -1.58 -15.48 29.60
N ASP A 138 -2.84 -15.57 29.17
CA ASP A 138 -3.35 -16.65 28.34
C ASP A 138 -3.27 -16.34 26.83
N TYR A 139 -2.53 -15.30 26.45
CA TYR A 139 -2.38 -14.78 25.08
C TYR A 139 -3.68 -14.29 24.42
N THR A 140 -4.78 -14.20 25.18
CA THR A 140 -6.02 -13.59 24.71
C THR A 140 -5.94 -12.07 24.81
N VAL A 141 -6.59 -11.38 23.87
CA VAL A 141 -6.73 -9.92 23.92
C VAL A 141 -8.06 -9.61 24.59
N ARG A 142 -8.02 -8.82 25.67
CA ARG A 142 -9.23 -8.45 26.42
C ARG A 142 -9.34 -6.95 26.63
N THR A 143 -10.58 -6.49 26.81
CA THR A 143 -10.88 -5.13 27.29
C THR A 143 -10.59 -5.00 28.78
N SER A 144 -10.69 -3.78 29.32
CA SER A 144 -10.56 -3.53 30.77
C SER A 144 -11.58 -4.27 31.62
N ASP A 145 -12.75 -4.60 31.04
CA ASP A 145 -13.83 -5.30 31.72
C ASP A 145 -13.65 -6.83 31.71
N GLY A 146 -12.59 -7.31 31.05
CA GLY A 146 -12.27 -8.74 30.93
C GLY A 146 -13.00 -9.45 29.78
N GLU A 147 -13.69 -8.72 28.91
CA GLU A 147 -14.31 -9.29 27.70
C GLU A 147 -13.23 -9.65 26.68
N ILE A 148 -13.32 -10.86 26.12
CA ILE A 148 -12.35 -11.36 25.14
C ILE A 148 -12.71 -10.82 23.75
N VAL A 149 -11.77 -10.10 23.13
CA VAL A 149 -11.91 -9.57 21.76
C VAL A 149 -11.23 -10.49 20.75
N GLN A 150 -10.07 -11.04 21.08
CA GLN A 150 -9.37 -12.04 20.26
C GLN A 150 -8.92 -13.20 21.15
N LEU A 151 -9.10 -14.43 20.66
CA LEU A 151 -8.63 -15.64 21.33
C LEU A 151 -7.10 -15.75 21.34
N LYS A 152 -6.45 -15.20 20.31
CA LYS A 152 -5.00 -15.09 20.20
C LYS A 152 -4.69 -13.78 19.51
N TYR A 153 -3.72 -13.01 20.05
CA TYR A 153 -3.33 -11.73 19.46
C TYR A 153 -2.96 -11.90 17.98
N GLY A 154 -3.57 -11.11 17.08
CA GLY A 154 -3.24 -11.18 15.65
C GLY A 154 -3.53 -12.54 14.96
N GLU A 155 -4.30 -13.42 15.61
CA GLU A 155 -4.55 -14.82 15.19
C GLU A 155 -3.32 -15.74 15.20
N ASP A 156 -2.10 -15.22 15.34
CA ASP A 156 -0.84 -15.97 15.38
C ASP A 156 -0.05 -15.81 16.69
N GLY A 157 -0.37 -14.80 17.49
CA GLY A 157 0.26 -14.47 18.78
C GLY A 157 1.55 -13.68 18.64
N VAL A 158 1.89 -13.23 17.43
CA VAL A 158 3.23 -12.74 17.09
C VAL A 158 3.27 -11.22 17.16
N ASP A 159 4.31 -10.67 17.77
CA ASP A 159 4.58 -9.24 17.77
C ASP A 159 5.12 -8.81 16.39
N PRO A 160 4.44 -7.88 15.68
CA PRO A 160 4.91 -7.34 14.41
C PRO A 160 6.33 -6.76 14.46
N MET A 161 6.76 -6.18 15.59
CA MET A 161 8.10 -5.59 15.74
C MET A 161 9.21 -6.66 15.79
N LYS A 162 8.89 -7.85 16.29
CA LYS A 162 9.82 -8.99 16.38
C LYS A 162 9.78 -9.87 15.13
N SER A 163 8.76 -9.69 14.28
CA SER A 163 8.59 -10.44 13.03
C SER A 163 9.51 -9.94 11.90
N TYR A 164 9.97 -10.86 11.04
CA TYR A 164 10.69 -10.50 9.82
C TYR A 164 9.71 -10.33 8.65
N HIS A 165 9.46 -9.09 8.23
CA HIS A 165 8.49 -8.77 7.17
C HIS A 165 7.09 -9.38 7.39
N GLY A 166 6.63 -9.47 8.65
CA GLY A 166 5.34 -10.09 9.00
C GLY A 166 5.36 -11.62 9.01
N ARG A 167 6.55 -12.25 8.92
CA ARG A 167 6.71 -13.68 9.18
C ARG A 167 7.20 -13.89 10.62
N PRO A 168 6.61 -14.83 11.37
CA PRO A 168 7.02 -15.11 12.75
C PRO A 168 8.46 -15.60 12.86
N VAL A 169 8.92 -16.38 11.88
CA VAL A 169 10.26 -16.97 11.84
C VAL A 169 10.85 -16.81 10.44
N ASP A 170 12.09 -16.31 10.35
CA ASP A 170 12.86 -16.35 9.12
C ASP A 170 13.56 -17.70 8.97
N ILE A 171 12.81 -18.64 8.40
CA ILE A 171 13.25 -20.03 8.20
C ILE A 171 14.50 -20.10 7.31
N GLN A 172 14.65 -19.19 6.34
CA GLN A 172 15.77 -19.23 5.40
C GLN A 172 17.08 -18.82 6.07
N SER A 173 17.06 -17.71 6.82
CA SER A 173 18.23 -17.28 7.59
C SER A 173 18.59 -18.30 8.66
N LEU A 174 17.59 -18.90 9.32
CA LEU A 174 17.82 -19.95 10.32
C LEU A 174 18.50 -21.19 9.72
N ILE A 175 18.02 -21.66 8.58
CA ILE A 175 18.62 -22.80 7.86
C ILE A 175 20.06 -22.47 7.46
N GLN A 176 20.31 -21.26 6.93
CA GLN A 176 21.66 -20.83 6.54
C GLN A 176 22.61 -20.77 7.73
N GLU A 177 22.14 -20.28 8.88
CA GLU A 177 22.92 -20.22 10.12
C GLU A 177 23.30 -21.64 10.58
N VAL A 178 22.33 -22.56 10.64
CA VAL A 178 22.60 -23.95 11.05
C VAL A 178 23.55 -24.65 10.07
N LEU A 179 23.37 -24.46 8.77
CA LEU A 179 24.25 -25.02 7.74
C LEU A 179 25.66 -24.42 7.75
N ALA A 180 25.84 -23.19 8.25
CA ALA A 180 27.16 -22.57 8.39
C ALA A 180 27.96 -23.12 9.58
N TYR A 181 27.28 -23.68 10.58
CA TYR A 181 27.88 -24.31 11.77
C TYR A 181 28.06 -25.84 11.62
N VAL A 182 28.01 -26.37 10.40
CA VAL A 182 28.14 -27.81 10.14
C VAL A 182 29.57 -28.24 10.43
N ASP A 183 29.72 -29.09 11.45
CA ASP A 183 30.84 -30.01 11.57
C ASP A 183 30.72 -31.05 10.44
N ASP A 184 31.83 -31.42 9.79
CA ASP A 184 31.93 -32.41 8.68
C ASP A 184 31.55 -33.85 9.09
N ASP A 185 30.46 -34.04 9.83
CA ASP A 185 29.94 -35.36 10.18
C ASP A 185 29.18 -35.94 8.98
N ILE A 186 29.88 -36.83 8.28
CA ILE A 186 29.35 -37.69 7.22
C ILE A 186 28.32 -38.62 7.86
N SER A 187 27.05 -38.24 7.82
CA SER A 187 25.93 -39.11 8.19
C SER A 187 24.97 -39.30 7.02
N ASP A 188 24.29 -40.45 7.01
CA ASP A 188 23.38 -40.82 5.93
C ASP A 188 22.22 -39.79 5.80
N PRO A 189 21.84 -39.40 4.57
CA PRO A 189 20.72 -38.51 4.31
C PRO A 189 19.44 -39.01 4.99
N ILE A 190 18.73 -38.09 5.65
CA ILE A 190 17.49 -38.41 6.35
C ILE A 190 16.38 -38.76 5.35
N SER A 191 15.58 -39.78 5.67
CA SER A 191 14.37 -40.09 4.90
C SER A 191 13.29 -38.99 5.05
N GLU A 192 12.62 -38.62 3.96
CA GLU A 192 11.53 -37.61 3.97
C GLU A 192 10.44 -37.87 5.03
N LYS A 193 10.21 -39.14 5.36
CA LYS A 193 9.23 -39.56 6.37
C LYS A 193 9.61 -39.15 7.79
N TYR A 194 10.90 -39.21 8.12
CA TYR A 194 11.42 -38.80 9.42
C TYR A 194 11.37 -37.28 9.62
N ILE A 195 11.56 -36.51 8.53
CA ILE A 195 11.43 -35.05 8.54
C ILE A 195 9.97 -34.67 8.87
N ALA A 196 9.00 -35.29 8.18
CA ALA A 196 7.59 -35.06 8.45
C ALA A 196 7.21 -35.46 9.88
N ASP A 197 7.54 -36.69 10.30
CA ASP A 197 7.20 -37.18 11.64
C ASP A 197 7.77 -36.29 12.74
N ARG A 198 8.97 -35.72 12.56
CA ARG A 198 9.58 -34.85 13.57
C ARG A 198 8.96 -33.46 13.62
N ILE A 199 8.72 -32.83 12.46
CA ILE A 199 8.14 -31.48 12.42
C ILE A 199 6.69 -31.50 12.94
N PHE A 200 5.92 -32.52 12.57
CA PHE A 200 4.54 -32.68 13.04
C PHE A 200 4.42 -33.31 14.43
N SER A 201 5.55 -33.70 15.07
CA SER A 201 5.54 -34.13 16.47
C SER A 201 5.33 -32.97 17.46
N TYR A 202 5.61 -31.74 17.04
CA TYR A 202 5.35 -30.54 17.84
C TYR A 202 3.85 -30.26 17.92
N SER A 203 3.39 -29.85 19.10
CA SER A 203 1.99 -29.45 19.31
C SER A 203 1.67 -28.13 18.59
N ASP A 204 0.38 -27.85 18.38
CA ASP A 204 -0.05 -26.61 17.70
C ASP A 204 0.18 -25.35 18.55
N ASP A 205 0.27 -25.52 19.87
CA ASP A 205 0.64 -24.47 20.82
C ASP A 205 2.14 -24.12 20.73
N GLU A 206 2.99 -25.09 20.38
CA GLU A 206 4.43 -24.89 20.24
C GLU A 206 4.80 -24.26 18.89
N LEU A 207 4.19 -24.74 17.81
CA LEU A 207 4.42 -24.25 16.44
C LEU A 207 3.09 -24.26 15.67
N PRO A 208 2.63 -23.11 15.13
CA PRO A 208 1.45 -23.08 14.28
C PRO A 208 1.63 -23.95 13.02
N ASP A 209 0.54 -24.57 12.55
CA ASP A 209 0.51 -25.41 11.34
C ASP A 209 1.12 -24.72 10.11
N LYS A 210 0.93 -23.41 10.02
CA LYS A 210 1.50 -22.61 8.93
C LYS A 210 3.04 -22.65 8.95
N ILE A 211 3.64 -22.51 10.13
CA ILE A 211 5.10 -22.56 10.29
C ILE A 211 5.60 -23.99 10.06
N LYS A 212 4.88 -25.02 10.55
CA LYS A 212 5.22 -26.44 10.29
C LYS A 212 5.29 -26.74 8.79
N ASN A 213 4.28 -26.28 8.04
CA ASN A 213 4.22 -26.47 6.59
C ASN A 213 5.34 -25.71 5.87
N ASP A 214 5.58 -24.45 6.24
CA ASP A 214 6.64 -23.64 5.64
C ASP A 214 8.03 -24.24 5.94
N LEU A 215 8.26 -24.72 7.16
CA LEU A 215 9.49 -25.38 7.58
C LEU A 215 9.71 -26.67 6.78
N TYR A 216 8.67 -27.50 6.63
CA TYR A 216 8.75 -28.72 5.84
C TYR A 216 9.11 -28.45 4.36
N LEU A 217 8.51 -27.43 3.75
CA LEU A 217 8.77 -27.07 2.36
C LEU A 217 10.20 -26.54 2.12
N GLU A 218 10.74 -25.74 3.04
CA GLU A 218 12.11 -25.22 2.91
C GLU A 218 13.15 -26.30 3.22
N VAL A 219 12.93 -27.12 4.26
CA VAL A 219 13.82 -28.22 4.61
C VAL A 219 13.88 -29.28 3.50
N LYS A 220 12.76 -29.55 2.82
CA LYS A 220 12.71 -30.48 1.67
C LYS A 220 13.62 -30.08 0.51
N LYS A 221 13.95 -28.78 0.36
CA LYS A 221 14.82 -28.31 -0.74
C LYS A 221 16.29 -28.64 -0.52
N ILE A 222 16.66 -29.10 0.68
CA ILE A 222 18.04 -29.36 1.09
C ILE A 222 18.26 -30.87 1.01
N ASN A 223 19.24 -31.27 0.19
CA ASN A 223 19.53 -32.69 -0.02
C ASN A 223 20.47 -33.29 1.05
N ASP A 224 21.30 -32.47 1.69
CA ASP A 224 22.35 -32.89 2.62
C ASP A 224 22.04 -32.40 4.04
N LEU A 225 21.05 -33.02 4.71
CA LEU A 225 20.67 -32.67 6.07
C LEU A 225 20.96 -33.82 7.03
N THR A 226 21.70 -33.58 8.11
CA THR A 226 21.91 -34.56 9.19
C THR A 226 20.80 -34.49 10.23
N LYS A 227 20.59 -35.57 10.99
CA LYS A 227 19.56 -35.61 12.05
C LYS A 227 19.78 -34.51 13.09
N ASN A 228 21.04 -34.20 13.40
CA ASN A 228 21.41 -33.15 14.34
C ASN A 228 21.04 -31.76 13.79
N ASP A 229 21.22 -31.54 12.48
CA ASP A 229 20.85 -30.27 11.84
C ASP A 229 19.34 -30.08 11.83
N LEU A 230 18.57 -31.14 11.58
CA LEU A 230 17.11 -31.09 11.66
C LEU A 230 16.64 -30.71 13.08
N GLU A 231 17.26 -31.28 14.13
CA GLU A 231 16.93 -30.93 15.51
C GLU A 231 17.32 -29.49 15.85
N LYS A 232 18.49 -29.03 15.40
CA LYS A 232 18.91 -27.62 15.56
C LYS A 232 17.95 -26.66 14.85
N ILE A 233 17.51 -27.00 13.64
CA ILE A 233 16.53 -26.19 12.89
C ILE A 233 15.18 -26.16 13.60
N CYS A 234 14.66 -27.31 14.06
CA CYS A 234 13.37 -27.35 14.74
C CYS A 234 13.42 -26.60 16.08
N ASN A 235 14.47 -26.79 16.87
CA ASN A 235 14.66 -26.08 18.14
C ASN A 235 14.88 -24.58 17.92
N GLY A 236 15.69 -24.21 16.94
CA GLY A 236 15.91 -22.81 16.57
C GLY A 236 14.62 -22.13 16.07
N ALA A 237 13.79 -22.85 15.32
CA ALA A 237 12.50 -22.33 14.86
C ALA A 237 11.52 -22.15 16.03
N TYR A 238 11.49 -23.10 16.96
CA TYR A 238 10.70 -22.99 18.18
C TYR A 238 11.16 -21.82 19.04
N GLU A 239 12.46 -21.68 19.29
CA GLU A 239 13.01 -20.55 20.05
C GLU A 239 12.74 -19.20 19.37
N ALA A 240 12.93 -19.12 18.05
CA ALA A 240 12.64 -17.92 17.28
C ALA A 240 11.16 -17.54 17.38
N TYR A 241 10.26 -18.52 17.28
CA TYR A 241 8.82 -18.31 17.43
C TYR A 241 8.47 -17.84 18.85
N GLN A 242 8.99 -18.49 19.90
CA GLN A 242 8.78 -18.07 21.28
C GLN A 242 9.28 -16.64 21.54
N ARG A 243 10.43 -16.27 20.97
CA ARG A 243 10.94 -14.89 21.05
C ARG A 243 10.05 -13.89 20.30
N ALA A 244 9.41 -14.32 19.21
CA ALA A 244 8.54 -13.49 18.41
C ALA A 244 7.13 -13.29 19.00
N LEU A 245 6.73 -14.07 20.01
CA LEU A 245 5.43 -13.92 20.66
C LEU A 245 5.30 -12.55 21.37
N ALA A 246 4.07 -12.03 21.32
CA ALA A 246 3.70 -10.81 22.04
C ALA A 246 3.73 -11.05 23.56
N GLU A 247 4.17 -10.03 24.31
CA GLU A 247 4.34 -10.15 25.75
C GLU A 247 3.01 -9.91 26.48
N PRO A 248 2.67 -10.73 27.49
CA PRO A 248 1.52 -10.44 28.34
C PRO A 248 1.64 -9.06 29.01
N GLY A 249 0.55 -8.29 28.98
CA GLY A 249 0.50 -6.91 29.46
C GLY A 249 0.76 -5.87 28.38
N GLU A 250 1.08 -6.27 27.15
CA GLU A 250 1.30 -5.34 26.05
C GLU A 250 0.02 -4.62 25.63
N ALA A 251 0.09 -3.29 25.52
CA ALA A 251 -1.03 -2.39 25.19
C ALA A 251 -1.34 -2.40 23.68
N VAL A 252 -1.69 -3.57 23.16
CA VAL A 252 -1.86 -3.84 21.72
C VAL A 252 -2.89 -2.97 21.04
N GLY A 253 -3.95 -2.53 21.73
CA GLY A 253 -4.93 -1.64 21.12
C GLY A 253 -4.40 -0.22 20.89
N THR A 254 -3.49 0.26 21.74
CA THR A 254 -2.81 1.55 21.52
C THR A 254 -1.86 1.46 20.34
N ILE A 255 -1.08 0.38 20.25
CA ILE A 255 -0.17 0.12 19.14
C ILE A 255 -0.95 0.04 17.83
N ALA A 256 -1.99 -0.79 17.77
CA ALA A 256 -2.86 -0.93 16.60
C ALA A 256 -3.50 0.40 16.18
N SER A 257 -3.99 1.19 17.14
CA SER A 257 -4.56 2.51 16.87
C SER A 257 -3.57 3.47 16.23
N GLN A 258 -2.34 3.49 16.72
CA GLN A 258 -1.27 4.32 16.16
C GLN A 258 -0.86 3.82 14.78
N SER A 259 -0.70 2.52 14.60
CA SER A 259 -0.36 1.90 13.32
C SER A 259 -1.41 2.11 12.23
N ILE A 260 -2.70 2.27 12.58
CA ILE A 260 -3.76 2.65 11.64
C ILE A 260 -3.80 4.17 11.43
N GLY A 261 -3.67 4.94 12.51
CA GLY A 261 -3.82 6.40 12.50
C GLY A 261 -2.67 7.15 11.82
N GLU A 262 -1.43 6.75 12.07
CA GLU A 262 -0.23 7.42 11.56
C GLU A 262 -0.14 7.36 10.03
N PRO A 263 -0.30 6.20 9.34
CA PRO A 263 -0.33 6.17 7.88
C PRO A 263 -1.48 6.99 7.31
N GLY A 264 -2.60 7.15 8.03
CA GLY A 264 -3.71 8.01 7.67
C GLY A 264 -3.29 9.46 7.41
N THR A 265 -2.26 9.96 8.10
CA THR A 265 -1.67 11.30 7.89
C THR A 265 -0.89 11.39 6.57
N GLN A 266 -0.33 10.28 6.09
CA GLN A 266 0.44 10.19 4.83
C GLN A 266 -0.45 9.86 3.63
N MET A 267 -1.46 8.99 3.80
CA MET A 267 -2.41 8.58 2.76
C MET A 267 -3.23 9.77 2.23
N THR A 268 -3.41 10.80 3.03
CA THR A 268 -4.10 12.04 2.66
C THR A 268 -3.47 12.81 1.51
N LEU A 269 -2.16 12.67 1.28
CA LEU A 269 -1.43 13.45 0.27
C LEU A 269 -1.27 12.72 -1.08
N LYS A 270 -1.32 11.38 -1.10
CA LYS A 270 -0.98 10.59 -2.31
C LYS A 270 -2.16 10.19 -3.19
N THR A 271 -3.41 10.29 -2.71
CA THR A 271 -4.55 9.64 -3.37
C THR A 271 -5.11 10.36 -4.60
N PHE A 272 -4.85 11.66 -4.79
CA PHE A 272 -5.40 12.42 -5.92
C PHE A 272 -4.41 12.68 -7.07
N HIS A 273 -3.15 12.25 -6.94
CA HIS A 273 -2.12 12.49 -7.97
C HIS A 273 -2.02 11.37 -9.02
N PHE A 274 -2.82 10.31 -8.94
CA PHE A 274 -2.96 9.31 -10.02
C PHE A 274 -3.81 9.88 -11.18
N ALA A 275 -3.30 10.92 -11.82
CA ALA A 275 -3.87 11.44 -13.05
C ALA A 275 -3.67 10.42 -14.19
N GLY A 276 -4.70 9.62 -14.51
CA GLY A 276 -4.69 8.78 -15.71
C GLY A 276 -5.27 7.37 -15.59
N VAL A 277 -5.63 6.89 -14.39
CA VAL A 277 -6.33 5.60 -14.24
C VAL A 277 -7.83 5.85 -14.36
N ALA A 278 -8.43 5.32 -15.42
CA ALA A 278 -9.82 5.59 -15.80
C ALA A 278 -10.86 4.89 -14.90
N GLU A 279 -10.44 4.04 -13.98
CA GLU A 279 -11.35 3.18 -13.23
C GLU A 279 -11.19 3.39 -11.72
N LEU A 280 -12.34 3.65 -11.11
CA LEU A 280 -12.64 3.70 -9.68
C LEU A 280 -12.43 5.08 -9.02
N ASN A 281 -13.45 5.94 -9.20
CA ASN A 281 -13.88 6.96 -8.22
C ASN A 281 -14.35 6.29 -6.90
N VAL A 282 -13.61 5.31 -6.40
CA VAL A 282 -13.74 4.91 -5.01
C VAL A 282 -13.15 6.07 -4.24
N THR A 283 -13.83 6.55 -3.20
CA THR A 283 -13.17 7.44 -2.24
C THR A 283 -11.94 6.70 -1.73
N ILE A 284 -10.74 7.02 -2.20
CA ILE A 284 -9.51 6.35 -1.77
C ILE A 284 -8.85 7.22 -0.70
N GLY A 285 -8.36 6.57 0.36
CA GLY A 285 -7.63 7.22 1.45
C GLY A 285 -8.51 7.57 2.65
N LEU A 286 -8.13 8.64 3.35
CA LEU A 286 -8.71 9.01 4.65
C LEU A 286 -10.23 9.21 4.66
N PRO A 287 -10.88 9.86 3.66
CA PRO A 287 -12.34 10.03 3.69
C PRO A 287 -13.10 8.71 3.73
N ARG A 288 -12.57 7.67 3.08
CA ARG A 288 -13.18 6.34 3.08
C ARG A 288 -12.92 5.58 4.37
N LEU A 289 -11.72 5.71 4.91
CA LEU A 289 -11.41 5.14 6.23
C LEU A 289 -12.36 5.71 7.29
N ILE A 290 -12.60 7.02 7.29
CA ILE A 290 -13.56 7.68 8.18
C ILE A 290 -14.99 7.18 7.92
N GLU A 291 -15.40 7.05 6.66
CA GLU A 291 -16.74 6.56 6.31
C GLU A 291 -17.00 5.13 6.79
N ILE A 292 -16.00 4.25 6.70
CA ILE A 292 -16.06 2.87 7.21
C ILE A 292 -16.15 2.89 8.74
N LEU A 293 -15.28 3.63 9.42
CA LEU A 293 -15.25 3.71 10.88
C LEU A 293 -16.50 4.37 11.48
N ASP A 294 -17.08 5.36 10.78
CA ASP A 294 -18.33 6.01 11.18
C ASP A 294 -19.57 5.15 10.87
N ALA A 295 -19.41 4.02 10.16
CA ALA A 295 -20.50 3.17 9.68
C ALA A 295 -21.64 3.99 9.04
N ARG A 296 -21.29 4.92 8.13
CA ARG A 296 -22.27 5.87 7.57
C ARG A 296 -23.37 5.14 6.80
N LYS A 297 -24.63 5.49 7.11
CA LYS A 297 -25.82 4.94 6.42
C LYS A 297 -25.79 5.18 4.90
N ASN A 298 -25.34 6.37 4.48
CA ASN A 298 -25.29 6.78 3.08
C ASN A 298 -23.83 6.99 2.66
N PRO A 299 -23.15 5.98 2.09
CA PRO A 299 -21.79 6.14 1.61
C PRO A 299 -21.72 7.01 0.34
N ALA A 300 -20.62 7.71 0.13
CA ALA A 300 -20.43 8.66 -0.97
C ALA A 300 -20.31 7.97 -2.35
N SER A 301 -19.64 6.81 -2.41
CA SER A 301 -19.56 5.99 -3.63
C SER A 301 -19.84 4.52 -3.33
N PRO A 302 -21.12 4.13 -3.17
CA PRO A 302 -21.49 2.72 -3.06
C PRO A 302 -21.13 2.00 -4.35
N PHE A 303 -20.45 0.86 -4.24
CA PHE A 303 -20.16 0.00 -5.37
C PHE A 303 -20.38 -1.46 -4.97
N MET A 304 -20.78 -2.29 -5.93
CA MET A 304 -20.95 -3.72 -5.77
C MET A 304 -20.26 -4.42 -6.94
N LYS A 305 -19.47 -5.45 -6.64
CA LYS A 305 -18.92 -6.35 -7.65
C LYS A 305 -19.79 -7.60 -7.70
N ILE A 306 -20.42 -7.84 -8.84
CA ILE A 306 -21.27 -9.01 -9.08
C ILE A 306 -20.46 -9.98 -9.92
N PHE A 307 -20.20 -11.18 -9.38
CA PHE A 307 -19.56 -12.25 -10.11
C PHE A 307 -20.61 -13.02 -10.91
N LEU A 308 -20.30 -13.32 -12.17
CA LEU A 308 -21.16 -14.14 -13.04
C LEU A 308 -20.97 -15.62 -12.74
N GLU A 309 -22.04 -16.39 -12.91
CA GLU A 309 -22.02 -17.85 -12.88
C GLU A 309 -21.12 -18.43 -14.00
N GLU A 310 -20.59 -19.64 -13.79
CA GLU A 310 -19.59 -20.24 -14.69
C GLU A 310 -20.05 -20.36 -16.15
N ASP A 311 -21.35 -20.58 -16.36
CA ASP A 311 -22.01 -20.71 -17.67
C ASP A 311 -22.12 -19.39 -18.45
N LYS A 312 -21.99 -18.25 -17.75
CA LYS A 312 -22.11 -16.89 -18.27
C LYS A 312 -20.80 -16.09 -18.18
N LYS A 313 -19.81 -16.59 -17.44
CA LYS A 313 -18.53 -15.90 -17.18
C LYS A 313 -17.66 -15.72 -18.43
N ALA A 314 -17.66 -16.69 -19.34
CA ALA A 314 -16.80 -16.70 -20.51
C ALA A 314 -17.38 -15.92 -21.72
N ASP A 315 -18.69 -15.68 -21.74
CA ASP A 315 -19.40 -15.12 -22.89
C ASP A 315 -19.82 -13.67 -22.63
N GLU A 316 -19.23 -12.73 -23.39
CA GLU A 316 -19.53 -11.31 -23.30
C GLU A 316 -21.01 -11.00 -23.61
N ALA A 317 -21.65 -11.76 -24.50
CA ALA A 317 -23.05 -11.54 -24.86
C ALA A 317 -23.97 -11.85 -23.67
N LYS A 318 -23.72 -12.97 -22.97
CA LYS A 318 -24.44 -13.35 -21.76
C LYS A 318 -24.17 -12.37 -20.61
N ALA A 319 -22.94 -11.91 -20.44
CA ALA A 319 -22.59 -10.89 -19.46
C ALA A 319 -23.39 -9.59 -19.68
N LYS A 320 -23.52 -9.13 -20.94
CA LYS A 320 -24.33 -7.96 -21.30
C LYS A 320 -25.82 -8.17 -21.04
N GLU A 321 -26.32 -9.40 -21.21
CA GLU A 321 -27.71 -9.71 -20.89
C GLU A 321 -27.99 -9.55 -19.38
N VAL A 322 -27.10 -10.09 -18.53
CA VAL A 322 -27.20 -9.91 -17.08
C VAL A 322 -27.11 -8.44 -16.71
N LEU A 323 -26.19 -7.68 -17.31
CA LEU A 323 -26.04 -6.25 -17.10
C LEU A 323 -27.34 -5.48 -17.39
N LYS A 324 -27.99 -5.77 -18.52
CA LYS A 324 -29.27 -5.13 -18.89
C LYS A 324 -30.40 -5.44 -17.90
N ARG A 325 -30.38 -6.61 -17.27
CA ARG A 325 -31.42 -7.01 -16.29
C ARG A 325 -31.26 -6.29 -14.96
N ILE A 326 -30.03 -5.96 -14.56
CA ILE A 326 -29.73 -5.27 -13.29
C ILE A 326 -29.73 -3.75 -13.43
N GLU A 327 -29.49 -3.22 -14.63
CA GLU A 327 -29.45 -1.79 -14.88
C GLU A 327 -30.85 -1.18 -14.71
N LEU A 328 -30.98 -0.29 -13.72
CA LEU A 328 -32.21 0.46 -13.49
C LEU A 328 -32.49 1.36 -14.70
N THR A 329 -33.41 0.91 -15.54
CA THR A 329 -33.91 1.67 -16.69
C THR A 329 -35.24 2.31 -16.31
N THR A 330 -35.27 3.64 -16.28
CA THR A 330 -36.50 4.42 -16.00
C THR A 330 -37.00 5.06 -17.28
N VAL A 331 -38.33 5.06 -17.48
CA VAL A 331 -38.96 5.87 -18.52
C VAL A 331 -39.04 7.29 -17.97
N LYS A 332 -38.40 8.24 -18.66
CA LYS A 332 -38.35 9.65 -18.26
C LYS A 332 -39.63 10.41 -18.59
#